data_AF-A0A972K9V9-F1
#
_entry.id   AF-A0A972K9V9-F1
#
_cell.length_a   1.000
_cell.length_b   1.000
_cell.length_c   1.000
_cell.angle_alpha   90.00
_cell.angle_beta   90.00
_cell.angle_gamma   90.00
#
_symmetry.space_group_name_H-M   'P 1'
#
loop_
_entity.id
_entity.type
_entity.pdbx_description
1 polymer ?
#
loop_
_entity_poly.entity_id
_entity_poly.type
_entity_poly.pdbx_seq_one_letter_code
_entity_poly.pdbx_strand_id
1 'polypeptide(L)'
;MTDSEKATIYNGLVPYVSAGEVSMTQSAAGVVVANGDVDIRQAGTNALIVSGNVSIRQGGSQMTIASGNVAITQGGTGLAVGRAVQVTGSTIGMAVGRNVSISEDSRVIFAPGGAAAFGVGVAVGLFILGRIFRR
;
A
#
# COMPACT_ATOMS: atom_id res chain seq x y z
N MET A 1 21.55 13.79 -9.12
CA MET A 1 20.29 14.01 -8.37
C MET A 1 19.44 14.90 -9.26
N THR A 2 18.52 14.31 -10.01
CA THR A 2 17.70 15.04 -10.99
C THR A 2 16.45 15.50 -10.27
N ASP A 3 16.40 16.77 -9.87
CA ASP A 3 15.15 17.46 -9.53
C ASP A 3 14.38 17.67 -10.84
N SER A 4 13.81 16.60 -11.37
CA SER A 4 12.92 16.67 -12.51
C SER A 4 11.55 17.11 -12.01
N GLU A 5 10.99 18.16 -12.60
CA GLU A 5 9.61 18.60 -12.31
C GLU A 5 8.61 17.45 -12.53
N LYS A 6 8.87 16.62 -13.54
CA LYS A 6 8.04 15.45 -13.88
C LYS A 6 8.90 14.28 -14.34
N ALA A 7 8.60 13.09 -13.85
CA ALA A 7 9.19 11.84 -14.31
C ALA A 7 8.11 10.91 -14.87
N THR A 8 8.33 10.40 -16.08
CA THR A 8 7.43 9.44 -16.72
C THR A 8 8.19 8.16 -17.05
N ILE A 9 7.63 7.02 -16.67
CA ILE A 9 8.22 5.71 -16.91
C ILE A 9 7.24 4.86 -17.70
N TYR A 10 7.71 4.33 -18.83
CA TYR A 10 6.99 3.39 -19.68
C TYR A 10 7.82 2.13 -19.87
N ASN A 11 7.21 0.97 -19.72
CA ASN A 11 7.78 -0.33 -20.15
C ASN A 11 9.22 -0.58 -19.65
N GLY A 12 9.50 -0.17 -18.41
CA GLY A 12 10.85 -0.18 -17.85
C GLY A 12 10.87 -0.47 -16.36
N LEU A 13 12.06 -0.80 -15.86
CA LEU A 13 12.34 -0.98 -14.44
C LEU A 13 13.32 0.11 -13.99
N VAL A 14 12.90 0.96 -13.07
CA VAL A 14 13.72 2.04 -12.53
C VAL A 14 13.95 1.84 -11.03
N PRO A 15 15.18 1.62 -10.56
CA PRO A 15 15.39 1.32 -9.15
C PRO A 15 14.99 2.47 -8.22
N TYR A 16 15.17 3.71 -8.67
CA TYR A 16 14.89 4.91 -7.89
C TYR A 16 14.38 6.05 -8.76
N VAL A 17 13.30 6.71 -8.32
CA VAL A 17 12.70 7.87 -8.96
C VAL A 17 12.54 8.97 -7.92
N SER A 18 12.99 10.18 -8.26
CA SER A 18 12.72 11.39 -7.48
C SER A 18 12.29 12.48 -8.45
N ALA A 19 11.11 13.08 -8.22
CA ALA A 19 10.56 14.13 -9.08
C ALA A 19 9.48 14.95 -8.36
N GLY A 20 9.02 16.03 -8.99
CA GLY A 20 7.79 16.72 -8.60
C GLY A 20 6.58 15.79 -8.78
N GLU A 21 6.27 15.46 -10.03
CA GLU A 21 5.21 14.51 -10.38
C GLU A 21 5.78 13.21 -10.95
N VAL A 22 5.12 12.08 -10.70
CA VAL A 22 5.52 10.78 -11.27
C VAL A 22 4.33 10.10 -11.96
N SER A 23 4.51 9.72 -13.22
CA SER A 23 3.55 8.91 -13.98
C SER A 23 4.21 7.62 -14.44
N MET A 24 3.63 6.48 -14.06
CA MET A 24 4.14 5.16 -14.39
C MET A 24 3.10 4.38 -15.19
N THR A 25 3.51 3.76 -16.29
CA THR A 25 2.62 2.91 -17.09
C THR A 25 3.37 1.67 -17.55
N GLN A 26 2.80 0.48 -17.28
CA GLN A 26 3.40 -0.80 -17.68
C GLN A 26 4.86 -0.96 -17.23
N SER A 27 5.16 -0.47 -16.03
CA SER A 27 6.53 -0.31 -15.54
C SER A 27 6.68 -0.77 -14.09
N ALA A 28 7.92 -0.86 -13.63
CA ALA A 28 8.23 -1.14 -12.24
C ALA A 28 9.21 -0.09 -11.71
N ALA A 29 9.07 0.26 -10.43
CA ALA A 29 10.09 1.03 -9.73
C ALA A 29 10.42 0.44 -8.36
N GLY A 30 11.65 0.62 -7.91
CA GLY A 30 12.03 0.24 -6.55
C GLY A 30 11.41 1.22 -5.56
N VAL A 31 11.96 2.42 -5.50
CA VAL A 31 11.48 3.50 -4.63
C VAL A 31 11.13 4.72 -5.46
N VAL A 32 9.98 5.31 -5.17
CA VAL A 32 9.51 6.55 -5.79
C VAL A 32 9.28 7.59 -4.70
N VAL A 33 9.97 8.71 -4.82
CA VAL A 33 9.80 9.88 -3.95
C VAL A 33 9.25 11.03 -4.80
N ALA A 34 8.10 11.56 -4.43
CA ALA A 34 7.45 12.63 -5.19
C ALA A 34 6.98 13.78 -4.30
N ASN A 35 7.25 15.02 -4.71
CA ASN A 35 6.77 16.21 -4.00
C ASN A 35 5.33 16.59 -4.37
N GLY A 36 4.84 16.10 -5.50
CA GLY A 36 3.48 16.28 -6.01
C GLY A 36 2.75 14.95 -6.09
N ASP A 37 1.92 14.78 -7.12
CA ASP A 37 1.08 13.60 -7.29
C ASP A 37 1.82 12.46 -7.99
N VAL A 38 1.41 11.23 -7.68
CA VAL A 38 1.87 10.01 -8.35
C VAL A 38 0.69 9.24 -8.93
N ASP A 39 0.82 8.86 -10.20
CA ASP A 39 -0.19 8.08 -10.92
C ASP A 39 0.43 6.84 -11.56
N ILE A 40 -0.10 5.67 -11.17
CA ILE A 40 0.42 4.35 -11.51
C ILE A 40 -0.65 3.58 -12.26
N ARG A 41 -0.35 3.17 -13.50
CA ARG A 41 -1.24 2.36 -14.34
C ARG A 41 -0.54 1.08 -14.77
N GLN A 42 -1.10 -0.08 -14.45
CA GLN A 42 -0.50 -1.38 -14.83
C GLN A 42 0.97 -1.48 -14.39
N ALA A 43 1.30 -0.92 -13.22
CA ALA A 43 2.67 -0.73 -12.79
C ALA A 43 2.83 -1.03 -11.29
N GLY A 44 4.06 -1.31 -10.88
CA GLY A 44 4.40 -1.75 -9.52
C GLY A 44 5.51 -0.91 -8.88
N THR A 45 5.40 -0.66 -7.58
CA THR A 45 6.48 0.00 -6.81
C THR A 45 6.73 -0.68 -5.47
N ASN A 46 7.96 -0.82 -5.00
CA ASN A 46 8.16 -1.33 -3.63
C ASN A 46 7.71 -0.29 -2.59
N ALA A 47 8.18 0.95 -2.69
CA ALA A 47 7.81 2.03 -1.78
C ALA A 47 7.51 3.34 -2.50
N LEU A 48 6.43 3.98 -2.07
CA LEU A 48 5.97 5.30 -2.51
C LEU A 48 5.98 6.25 -1.31
N ILE A 49 6.72 7.36 -1.42
CA ILE A 49 6.73 8.45 -0.45
C ILE A 49 6.34 9.71 -1.19
N VAL A 50 5.13 10.21 -0.91
CA VAL A 50 4.46 11.19 -1.76
C VAL A 50 3.88 12.31 -0.91
N SER A 51 4.21 13.56 -1.23
CA SER A 51 3.62 14.72 -0.55
C SER A 51 2.24 15.08 -1.11
N GLY A 52 1.94 14.71 -2.36
CA GLY A 52 0.62 14.84 -2.97
C GLY A 52 -0.27 13.61 -2.78
N ASN A 53 -1.09 13.35 -3.79
CA ASN A 53 -2.00 12.23 -3.90
C ASN A 53 -1.36 11.05 -4.64
N VAL A 54 -1.87 9.85 -4.37
CA VAL A 54 -1.48 8.62 -5.06
C VAL A 54 -2.70 7.99 -5.71
N SER A 55 -2.62 7.71 -7.00
CA SER A 55 -3.60 6.95 -7.78
C SER A 55 -2.94 5.69 -8.32
N ILE A 56 -3.47 4.52 -7.96
CA ILE A 56 -3.00 3.22 -8.44
C ILE A 56 -4.16 2.52 -9.16
N ARG A 57 -3.97 2.18 -10.43
CA ARG A 57 -4.95 1.46 -11.27
C ARG A 57 -4.30 0.24 -11.89
N GLN A 58 -4.87 -0.93 -11.64
CA GLN A 58 -4.33 -2.21 -12.15
C GLN A 58 -2.85 -2.42 -11.76
N GLY A 59 -2.45 -1.91 -10.60
CA GLY A 59 -1.06 -1.90 -10.17
C GLY A 59 -0.94 -2.20 -8.68
N GLY A 60 0.26 -2.02 -8.13
CA GLY A 60 0.41 -2.21 -6.70
C GLY A 60 1.65 -1.60 -6.09
N SER A 61 1.63 -1.49 -4.77
CA SER A 61 2.82 -1.12 -4.03
C SER A 61 2.89 -1.78 -2.67
N GLN A 62 4.08 -2.21 -2.24
CA GLN A 62 4.19 -2.81 -0.89
C GLN A 62 3.88 -1.76 0.18
N MET A 63 4.39 -0.55 0.02
CA MET A 63 4.19 0.57 0.95
C MET A 63 3.84 1.84 0.18
N THR A 64 2.70 2.44 0.51
CA THR A 64 2.26 3.73 -0.01
C THR A 64 2.07 4.71 1.14
N ILE A 65 2.86 5.78 1.17
CA ILE A 65 2.71 6.87 2.13
C ILE A 65 2.46 8.15 1.33
N ALA A 66 1.28 8.72 1.52
CA ALA A 66 0.87 9.97 0.90
C ALA A 66 0.45 10.97 1.98
N SER A 67 0.83 12.25 1.85
CA SER A 67 0.22 13.29 2.68
C SER A 67 -1.19 13.65 2.19
N GLY A 68 -1.46 13.45 0.90
CA GLY A 68 -2.76 13.58 0.27
C GLY A 68 -3.61 12.31 0.35
N ASN A 69 -4.47 12.11 -0.64
CA ASN A 69 -5.34 10.94 -0.73
C ASN A 69 -4.64 9.78 -1.43
N VAL A 70 -4.98 8.55 -1.04
CA VAL A 70 -4.56 7.31 -1.70
C VAL A 70 -5.80 6.65 -2.30
N ALA A 71 -5.80 6.43 -3.61
CA ALA A 71 -6.86 5.73 -4.33
C ALA A 71 -6.28 4.51 -5.05
N ILE A 72 -6.86 3.33 -4.81
CA ILE A 72 -6.40 2.06 -5.38
C ILE A 72 -7.59 1.36 -6.03
N THR A 73 -7.47 1.08 -7.32
CA THR A 73 -8.50 0.41 -8.13
C THR A 73 -7.93 -0.80 -8.84
N GLN A 74 -8.56 -1.96 -8.70
CA GLN A 74 -8.13 -3.23 -9.32
C GLN A 74 -6.66 -3.56 -9.07
N GLY A 75 -6.14 -3.27 -7.87
CA GLY A 75 -4.72 -3.37 -7.55
C GLY A 75 -4.45 -4.02 -6.20
N GLY A 76 -3.29 -3.71 -5.64
CA GLY A 76 -3.03 -4.11 -4.26
C GLY A 76 -1.93 -3.33 -3.56
N THR A 77 -2.06 -3.22 -2.24
CA THR A 77 -1.00 -2.64 -1.41
C THR A 77 -0.84 -3.33 -0.07
N GLY A 78 0.38 -3.45 0.41
CA GLY A 78 0.64 -3.97 1.76
C GLY A 78 0.18 -2.97 2.83
N LEU A 79 0.61 -1.71 2.68
CA LEU A 79 0.28 -0.61 3.57
C LEU A 79 -0.06 0.63 2.75
N ALA A 80 -1.23 1.22 2.99
CA ALA A 80 -1.57 2.57 2.52
C ALA A 80 -1.73 3.52 3.70
N VAL A 81 -0.97 4.60 3.69
CA VAL A 81 -1.10 5.73 4.62
C VAL A 81 -1.48 6.96 3.81
N GLY A 82 -2.56 7.63 4.20
CA GLY A 82 -3.05 8.80 3.50
C GLY A 82 -4.02 9.63 4.31
N ARG A 83 -4.31 10.85 3.86
CA ARG A 83 -5.40 11.66 4.40
C ARG A 83 -6.74 10.94 4.28
N ALA A 84 -6.99 10.38 3.10
CA ALA A 84 -8.09 9.49 2.80
C ALA A 84 -7.57 8.29 2.00
N VAL A 85 -8.03 7.08 2.32
CA VAL A 85 -7.65 5.85 1.62
C VAL A 85 -8.90 5.22 1.03
N GLN A 86 -8.95 5.14 -0.31
CA GLN A 86 -10.07 4.59 -1.08
C GLN A 86 -9.59 3.35 -1.82
N VAL A 87 -10.27 2.23 -1.60
CA VAL A 87 -9.88 0.93 -2.15
C VAL A 87 -11.08 0.32 -2.88
N THR A 88 -10.91 -0.08 -4.14
CA THR A 88 -12.00 -0.64 -4.96
C THR A 88 -11.50 -1.85 -5.74
N GLY A 89 -12.15 -3.01 -5.57
CA GLY A 89 -11.80 -4.26 -6.24
C GLY A 89 -10.32 -4.64 -6.06
N SER A 90 -9.74 -4.32 -4.89
CA SER A 90 -8.29 -4.38 -4.66
C SER A 90 -7.98 -5.15 -3.37
N THR A 91 -6.74 -5.61 -3.24
CA THR A 91 -6.26 -6.28 -2.02
C THR A 91 -5.42 -5.33 -1.17
N ILE A 92 -5.79 -5.10 0.08
CA ILE A 92 -5.03 -4.26 1.00
C ILE A 92 -4.62 -5.02 2.27
N GLY A 93 -3.36 -4.88 2.67
CA GLY A 93 -2.91 -5.41 3.96
C GLY A 93 -3.43 -4.55 5.11
N MET A 94 -3.06 -3.27 5.10
CA MET A 94 -3.42 -2.29 6.12
C MET A 94 -3.68 -0.91 5.50
N ALA A 95 -4.73 -0.24 5.95
CA ALA A 95 -5.06 1.13 5.56
C ALA A 95 -5.07 2.04 6.78
N VAL A 96 -4.33 3.14 6.71
CA VAL A 96 -4.24 4.15 7.79
C VAL A 96 -4.57 5.51 7.19
N GLY A 97 -5.60 6.16 7.73
CA GLY A 97 -5.96 7.50 7.31
C GLY A 97 -7.11 8.07 8.11
N ARG A 98 -7.39 9.36 7.91
CA ARG A 98 -8.52 10.03 8.58
C ARG A 98 -9.86 9.54 8.05
N ASN A 99 -9.90 9.14 6.79
CA ASN A 99 -11.07 8.54 6.15
C ASN A 99 -10.62 7.31 5.37
N VAL A 100 -11.13 6.13 5.71
CA VAL A 100 -10.80 4.88 5.02
C VAL A 100 -12.10 4.29 4.49
N SER A 101 -12.17 4.13 3.17
CA SER A 101 -13.31 3.55 2.45
C SER A 101 -12.83 2.37 1.62
N ILE A 102 -13.38 1.19 1.88
CA ILE A 102 -13.01 -0.06 1.22
C ILE A 102 -14.29 -0.61 0.60
N SER A 103 -14.33 -0.71 -0.73
CA SER A 103 -15.48 -1.29 -1.45
C SER A 103 -15.66 -2.75 -1.07
N GLU A 104 -16.90 -3.25 -1.11
CA GLU A 104 -17.26 -4.63 -0.76
C GLU A 104 -16.49 -5.68 -1.58
N ASP A 105 -16.16 -5.34 -2.83
CA ASP A 105 -15.35 -6.19 -3.72
C ASP A 105 -13.84 -6.22 -3.37
N SER A 106 -13.42 -5.51 -2.32
CA SER A 106 -12.02 -5.39 -1.92
C SER A 106 -11.70 -6.31 -0.74
N ARG A 107 -10.52 -6.92 -0.77
CA ARG A 107 -10.09 -7.87 0.26
C ARG A 107 -9.09 -7.22 1.23
N VAL A 108 -9.36 -7.30 2.53
CA VAL A 108 -8.41 -6.92 3.58
C VAL A 108 -7.72 -8.19 4.11
N ILE A 109 -6.39 -8.28 3.99
CA ILE A 109 -5.64 -9.48 4.42
C ILE A 109 -5.66 -9.62 5.96
N PHE A 110 -5.65 -8.50 6.69
CA PHE A 110 -5.90 -8.47 8.13
C PHE A 110 -7.34 -8.02 8.42
N ALA A 111 -8.29 -8.93 8.22
CA ALA A 111 -9.70 -8.69 8.55
C ALA A 111 -9.95 -8.80 10.08
N PRO A 112 -10.97 -8.11 10.63
CA PRO A 112 -11.42 -8.29 12.03
C PRO A 112 -11.74 -9.77 12.37
N GLY A 113 -12.25 -10.55 11.41
CA GLY A 113 -12.47 -11.99 11.59
C GLY A 113 -11.18 -12.80 11.76
N GLY A 114 -10.08 -12.37 11.13
CA GLY A 114 -8.75 -12.96 11.29
C GLY A 114 -8.10 -12.59 12.62
N ALA A 115 -8.38 -11.39 13.15
CA ALA A 115 -7.87 -10.95 14.45
C ALA A 115 -8.43 -11.81 15.61
N ALA A 116 -9.70 -12.19 15.55
CA ALA A 116 -10.30 -13.11 16.53
C ALA A 116 -9.65 -14.50 16.48
N ALA A 117 -9.46 -15.06 15.28
CA ALA A 117 -8.80 -16.36 15.11
C ALA A 117 -7.34 -16.34 15.56
N PHE A 118 -6.59 -15.27 15.26
CA PHE A 118 -5.24 -15.06 15.76
C PHE A 118 -5.20 -14.96 17.28
N GLY A 119 -6.10 -14.16 17.88
CA GLY A 119 -6.23 -14.03 19.33
C GLY A 119 -6.49 -15.37 20.03
N VAL A 120 -7.40 -16.18 19.48
CA VAL A 120 -7.66 -17.55 19.96
C VAL A 120 -6.42 -18.43 19.84
N GLY A 121 -5.74 -18.42 18.68
CA GLY A 121 -4.53 -19.19 18.46
C GLY A 121 -3.43 -18.87 19.47
N VAL A 122 -3.19 -17.58 19.73
CA VAL A 122 -2.20 -17.12 20.73
C VAL A 122 -2.62 -17.55 22.14
N ALA A 123 -3.88 -17.35 22.52
CA ALA A 123 -4.38 -17.70 23.85
C ALA A 123 -4.25 -19.21 24.13
N VAL A 124 -4.61 -20.06 23.17
CA VAL A 124 -4.47 -21.52 23.28
C VAL A 124 -3.01 -21.93 23.38
N GLY A 125 -2.13 -21.36 22.55
CA GLY A 125 -0.70 -21.63 22.60
C GLY A 125 -0.10 -21.29 23.96
N LEU A 126 -0.38 -20.08 24.48
CA LEU A 126 0.08 -19.64 25.80
C LEU A 126 -0.50 -20.48 26.94
N PHE A 127 -1.76 -20.92 26.83
CA PHE A 127 -2.39 -21.79 27.83
C PHE A 127 -1.71 -23.15 27.91
N ILE A 128 -1.44 -23.78 26.75
CA ILE A 128 -0.72 -25.06 26.68
C ILE A 128 0.70 -24.90 27.23
N LEU A 129 1.40 -23.85 26.81
CA LEU A 129 2.76 -23.56 27.26
C LEU A 129 2.83 -23.34 28.77
N GLY A 130 1.89 -22.55 29.32
CA GLY A 130 1.77 -22.31 30.75
C GLY A 130 1.39 -23.55 31.56
N ARG A 131 0.72 -24.54 30.96
CA ARG A 131 0.42 -25.83 31.58
C ARG A 131 1.64 -26.76 31.62
N ILE A 132 2.55 -26.64 30.66
CA ILE A 132 3.80 -27.40 30.61
C ILE A 132 4.81 -26.86 31.62
N PHE A 133 4.97 -25.53 31.73
CA PHE A 133 5.91 -24.90 32.67
C PHE A 133 5.43 -24.83 34.13
N ARG A 134 4.17 -25.19 34.41
CA ARG A 134 3.62 -25.31 35.78
C ARG A 134 3.64 -26.75 36.33
N ARG A 135 4.35 -27.65 35.66
CA ARG A 135 4.74 -28.97 36.19
C ARG A 135 6.19 -28.93 36.62
#